data_AF-A0A940PTA2-F1
#
_entry.id   AF-A0A940PTA2-F1
#
_cell.length_a   1.000
_cell.length_b   1.000
_cell.length_c   1.000
_cell.angle_alpha   90.00
_cell.angle_beta   90.00
_cell.angle_gamma   90.00
#
_symmetry.space_group_name_H-M   'P 1'
#
loop_
_entity.id
_entity.type
_entity.pdbx_description
1 polymer ?
#
loop_
_entity_poly.entity_id
_entity_poly.type
_entity_poly.pdbx_seq_one_letter_code
_entity_poly.pdbx_strand_id
1 'polypeptide(L)'
;MKRIYIKKGDIFCINIDNKEKVFFQFITTDITQLNSCVIRVFKKKYCISYTPTINEILKDEIDFYVHTIIKLGIKNNVWEKVGHSMDLGQTDNIMFKMDASENRIVQKSYNWLIWRINTPMIRIGEMKEEYRHFHYGPVLPYTFIINKIKTGDFGFPIPE
;
A
#
# COMPACT_ATOMS: atom_id res chain seq x y z
N MET A 1 -21.27 -1.45 18.10
CA MET A 1 -19.92 -1.41 17.47
C MET A 1 -19.50 0.05 17.30
N LYS A 2 -18.35 0.46 17.83
CA LYS A 2 -17.85 1.85 17.73
C LYS A 2 -17.58 2.20 16.26
N ARG A 3 -18.08 3.33 15.77
CA ARG A 3 -17.88 3.77 14.38
C ARG A 3 -16.40 4.13 14.18
N ILE A 4 -15.72 3.41 13.29
CA ILE A 4 -14.36 3.74 12.87
C ILE A 4 -14.45 4.78 11.76
N TYR A 5 -13.89 5.97 12.00
CA TYR A 5 -13.83 7.06 11.04
C TYR A 5 -12.42 7.18 10.47
N ILE A 6 -12.28 6.99 9.16
CA ILE A 6 -11.02 7.09 8.42
C ILE A 6 -11.20 8.22 7.42
N LYS A 7 -10.25 9.16 7.39
CA LYS A 7 -10.23 10.27 6.43
C LYS A 7 -8.89 10.36 5.72
N LYS A 8 -8.93 10.81 4.47
CA LYS A 8 -7.73 11.14 3.66
C LYS A 8 -6.73 11.92 4.52
N GLY A 9 -5.46 11.54 4.47
CA GLY A 9 -4.38 12.14 5.26
C GLY A 9 -4.17 11.53 6.65
N ASP A 10 -5.04 10.63 7.10
CA ASP A 10 -4.80 9.89 8.35
C ASP A 10 -3.52 9.05 8.28
N ILE A 11 -2.73 9.10 9.35
CA ILE A 11 -1.46 8.39 9.51
C ILE A 11 -1.62 7.30 10.55
N PHE A 12 -1.10 6.12 10.24
CA PHE A 12 -1.22 4.93 11.03
C PHE A 12 0.14 4.32 11.33
N CYS A 13 0.25 3.74 12.51
CA CYS A 13 1.40 2.98 12.99
C CYS A 13 1.12 1.48 12.85
N ILE A 14 2.16 0.73 12.45
CA ILE A 14 2.20 -0.73 12.40
C ILE A 14 3.34 -1.17 13.30
N ASN A 15 3.03 -1.98 14.33
CA ASN A 15 4.03 -2.61 15.17
C ASN A 15 4.58 -3.86 14.48
N ILE A 16 5.90 -3.97 14.40
CA ILE A 16 6.63 -5.09 13.78
C ILE A 16 7.41 -5.81 14.87
N ASP A 17 6.97 -7.03 15.18
CA ASP A 17 7.62 -7.99 16.10
C ASP A 17 7.96 -7.40 17.49
N ASN A 18 7.16 -6.43 17.94
CA ASN A 18 7.33 -5.70 19.21
C ASN A 18 8.70 -5.00 19.38
N LYS A 19 9.46 -4.81 18.30
CA LYS A 19 10.79 -4.19 18.30
C LYS A 19 10.82 -2.89 17.53
N GLU A 20 10.12 -2.87 16.41
CA GLU A 20 10.12 -1.77 15.47
C GLU A 20 8.69 -1.33 15.17
N LYS A 21 8.55 -0.13 14.63
CA LYS A 21 7.31 0.34 14.04
C LYS A 21 7.55 1.05 12.73
N VAL A 22 6.56 0.91 11.84
CA VAL A 22 6.52 1.51 10.51
C VAL A 22 5.21 2.28 10.40
N PHE A 23 5.22 3.32 9.57
CA PHE A 23 4.06 4.17 9.38
C PHE A 23 3.53 4.04 7.96
N PHE A 24 2.25 4.32 7.78
CA PHE A 24 1.68 4.58 6.47
C PHE A 24 0.65 5.71 6.57
N GLN A 25 0.38 6.34 5.44
CA GLN A 25 -0.63 7.39 5.33
C GLN A 25 -1.68 7.01 4.30
N PHE A 26 -2.94 7.29 4.62
CA PHE A 26 -4.05 7.14 3.70
C PHE A 26 -4.09 8.31 2.70
N ILE A 27 -3.97 8.01 1.40
CA ILE A 27 -3.85 9.01 0.34
C ILE A 27 -5.19 9.36 -0.29
N THR A 28 -5.93 8.37 -0.76
CA THR A 28 -7.21 8.54 -1.45
C THR A 28 -7.89 7.19 -1.66
N THR A 29 -9.16 7.19 -2.05
CA THR A 29 -9.77 5.99 -2.63
C THR A 29 -9.54 5.92 -4.13
N ASP A 30 -9.54 4.70 -4.67
CA ASP A 30 -9.42 4.42 -6.10
C ASP A 30 -10.67 3.69 -6.61
N ILE A 31 -11.51 4.40 -7.37
CA ILE A 31 -12.76 3.85 -7.94
C ILE A 31 -12.50 2.70 -8.91
N THR A 32 -11.34 2.70 -9.57
CA THR A 32 -10.95 1.67 -10.54
C THR A 32 -10.74 0.32 -9.86
N GLN A 33 -10.37 0.33 -8.58
CA GLN A 33 -10.02 -0.87 -7.84
C GLN A 33 -10.87 -0.99 -6.56
N LEU A 34 -12.16 -1.32 -6.78
CA LEU A 34 -13.16 -1.59 -5.73
C LEU A 34 -13.40 -0.44 -4.74
N ASN A 35 -13.14 0.81 -5.15
CA ASN A 35 -13.18 1.97 -4.27
C ASN A 35 -12.34 1.77 -2.98
N SER A 36 -11.25 1.02 -3.10
CA SER A 36 -10.38 0.65 -1.99
C SER A 36 -9.47 1.82 -1.60
N CYS A 37 -8.86 1.73 -0.42
CA CYS A 37 -7.98 2.78 0.07
C CYS A 37 -6.57 2.61 -0.52
N VAL A 38 -6.05 3.66 -1.14
CA VAL A 38 -4.64 3.75 -1.51
C VAL A 38 -3.87 4.34 -0.34
N ILE A 39 -2.85 3.61 0.12
CA ILE A 39 -1.92 4.07 1.16
C ILE A 39 -0.51 4.21 0.60
N ARG A 40 0.29 5.08 1.21
CA ARG A 40 1.76 5.10 1.04
C ARG A 40 2.41 4.60 2.32
N VAL A 41 3.31 3.65 2.21
CA VAL A 41 4.07 3.09 3.34
C VAL A 41 5.44 3.75 3.37
N PHE A 42 5.85 4.23 4.54
CA PHE A 42 7.16 4.85 4.73
C PHE A 42 8.22 3.78 4.95
N LYS A 43 9.39 3.95 4.35
CA LYS A 43 10.48 2.96 4.34
C LYS A 43 11.19 2.83 5.69
N LYS A 44 11.25 3.92 6.45
CA LYS A 44 12.00 3.96 7.71
C LYS A 44 11.30 3.14 8.79
N LYS A 45 12.08 2.26 9.41
CA LYS A 45 11.70 1.53 10.62
C LYS A 45 12.20 2.30 11.83
N TYR A 46 11.32 2.55 12.78
CA TYR A 46 11.63 3.24 14.03
C TYR A 46 11.70 2.23 15.17
N CYS A 47 12.59 2.48 16.15
CA CYS A 47 12.56 1.75 17.41
C CYS A 47 11.19 1.93 18.09
N ILE A 48 10.64 0.87 18.68
CA ILE A 48 9.29 0.90 19.28
C ILE A 48 9.14 2.01 20.35
N SER A 49 10.21 2.28 21.11
CA SER A 49 10.23 3.28 22.19
C SER A 49 10.32 4.73 21.70
N TYR A 50 10.78 4.96 20.46
CA TYR A 50 10.92 6.30 19.92
C TYR A 50 9.61 6.75 19.27
N THR A 51 9.12 7.94 19.60
CA THR A 51 7.86 8.47 19.04
C THR A 51 8.15 9.59 18.06
N PRO A 52 8.26 9.30 16.74
CA PRO A 52 8.49 10.35 15.75
C PRO A 52 7.30 11.30 15.68
N THR A 53 7.59 12.56 15.43
CA THR A 53 6.58 13.55 15.05
C THR A 53 6.04 13.24 13.64
N ILE A 54 4.86 13.77 13.33
CA ILE A 54 4.28 13.64 11.99
C ILE A 54 5.20 14.23 10.92
N ASN A 55 5.88 15.34 11.21
CA ASN A 55 6.81 15.96 10.26
C ASN A 55 8.07 15.11 10.02
N GLU A 56 8.51 14.33 10.99
CA GLU A 56 9.62 13.37 10.80
C GLU A 56 9.18 12.23 9.89
N ILE A 57 8.00 11.65 10.13
CA ILE A 57 7.44 10.58 9.30
C ILE A 57 7.27 11.04 7.84
N LEU A 58 6.74 12.25 7.63
CA LEU A 58 6.47 12.78 6.28
C LEU A 58 7.73 13.06 5.45
N LYS A 59 8.90 13.19 6.09
CA LYS A 59 10.19 13.37 5.42
C LYS A 59 10.84 12.06 5.01
N ASP A 60 10.32 10.92 5.49
CA ASP A 60 10.87 9.62 5.15
C ASP A 60 10.59 9.26 3.70
N GLU A 61 11.50 8.48 3.11
CA GLU A 61 11.29 7.88 1.79
C GLU A 61 10.04 6.99 1.78
N ILE A 62 9.32 7.01 0.65
CA ILE A 62 8.23 6.08 0.40
C ILE A 62 8.82 4.75 -0.05
N ASP A 63 8.37 3.66 0.57
CA ASP A 63 8.74 2.31 0.17
C ASP A 63 7.85 1.83 -0.98
N PHE A 64 6.53 1.89 -0.79
CA PHE A 64 5.56 1.53 -1.81
C PHE A 64 4.18 2.14 -1.57
N TYR A 65 3.39 2.16 -2.64
CA TYR A 65 1.95 2.42 -2.59
C TYR A 65 1.19 1.11 -2.79
N VAL A 66 0.03 0.98 -2.15
CA VAL A 66 -0.79 -0.24 -2.26
C VAL A 66 -2.26 0.04 -1.98
N HIS A 67 -3.14 -0.76 -2.58
CA HIS A 67 -4.57 -0.80 -2.27
C HIS A 67 -4.87 -1.74 -1.11
N THR A 68 -5.69 -1.30 -0.17
CA THR A 68 -6.09 -2.11 0.99
C THR A 68 -7.39 -1.62 1.62
N ILE A 69 -7.90 -2.36 2.61
CA ILE A 69 -9.10 -2.01 3.36
C ILE A 69 -8.69 -1.63 4.79
N ILE A 70 -8.58 -0.32 5.04
CA ILE A 70 -7.99 0.17 6.28
C ILE A 70 -8.73 -0.28 7.54
N LYS A 71 -10.06 -0.35 7.41
CA LYS A 71 -10.95 -0.76 8.48
C LYS A 71 -10.66 -2.18 8.99
N LEU A 72 -10.15 -3.09 8.14
CA LEU A 72 -9.83 -4.46 8.56
C LEU A 72 -8.59 -4.49 9.45
N GLY A 73 -7.55 -3.72 9.15
CA GLY A 73 -6.36 -3.63 10.00
C GLY A 73 -6.67 -3.03 11.38
N ILE A 74 -7.50 -1.98 11.44
CA ILE A 74 -7.94 -1.39 12.72
C ILE A 74 -8.77 -2.39 13.53
N LYS A 75 -9.74 -3.07 12.91
CA LYS A 75 -10.59 -4.06 13.60
C LYS A 75 -9.80 -5.24 14.20
N ASN A 76 -8.68 -5.59 13.59
CA ASN A 76 -7.80 -6.66 14.05
C ASN A 76 -6.64 -6.14 14.93
N ASN A 77 -6.70 -4.89 15.42
CA ASN A 77 -5.68 -4.26 16.27
C ASN A 77 -4.27 -4.25 15.64
N VAL A 78 -4.19 -4.23 14.32
CA VAL A 78 -2.93 -4.20 13.58
C VAL A 78 -2.47 -2.76 13.38
N TRP A 79 -3.42 -1.86 13.15
CA TRP A 79 -3.15 -0.47 12.79
C TRP A 79 -3.67 0.47 13.87
N GLU A 80 -2.79 1.31 14.36
CA GLU A 80 -3.12 2.37 15.30
C GLU A 80 -3.09 3.71 14.59
N LYS A 81 -4.17 4.48 14.67
CA LYS A 81 -4.19 5.85 14.11
C LYS A 81 -3.40 6.76 15.05
N VAL A 82 -2.31 7.35 14.55
CA VAL A 82 -1.38 8.17 15.35
C VAL A 82 -1.38 9.65 14.98
N GLY A 83 -1.99 10.01 13.85
CA GLY A 83 -2.06 11.41 13.46
C GLY A 83 -2.76 11.64 12.13
N HIS A 84 -2.56 12.84 11.59
CA HIS A 84 -3.18 13.29 10.36
C HIS A 84 -2.35 14.42 9.75
N SER A 85 -2.20 14.39 8.43
CA SER A 85 -1.64 15.49 7.64
C SER A 85 -2.22 15.45 6.23
N MET A 86 -2.43 16.62 5.64
CA MET A 86 -2.81 16.77 4.23
C MET A 86 -1.60 16.96 3.30
N ASP A 87 -0.39 16.92 3.85
CA ASP A 87 0.81 16.71 3.04
C ASP A 87 0.85 15.24 2.60
N LEU A 88 0.56 15.02 1.32
CA LEU A 88 0.49 13.70 0.69
C LEU A 88 1.66 13.48 -0.29
N GLY A 89 2.58 14.45 -0.40
CA GLY A 89 3.57 14.50 -1.48
C GLY A 89 2.95 14.59 -2.87
N GLN A 90 3.73 14.21 -3.89
CA GLN A 90 3.27 14.15 -5.28
C GLN A 90 2.49 12.85 -5.52
N THR A 91 1.19 12.95 -5.74
CA THR A 91 0.31 11.78 -5.91
C THR A 91 -0.16 11.55 -7.34
N ASP A 92 0.08 12.51 -8.25
CA ASP A 92 -0.51 12.51 -9.60
C ASP A 92 0.09 11.48 -10.56
N ASN A 93 1.25 10.92 -10.19
CA ASN A 93 2.01 9.96 -11.00
C ASN A 93 2.06 8.57 -10.35
N ILE A 94 1.21 8.29 -9.36
CA ILE A 94 1.16 6.95 -8.75
C ILE A 94 0.53 5.99 -9.76
N MET A 95 1.35 5.06 -10.23
CA MET A 95 0.99 4.03 -11.20
C MET A 95 0.97 2.65 -10.57
N PHE A 96 -0.02 1.87 -10.95
CA PHE A 96 -0.21 0.50 -10.50
C PHE A 96 -0.16 -0.48 -11.67
N LYS A 97 0.22 -1.71 -11.33
CA LYS A 97 0.16 -2.88 -12.21
C LYS A 97 -0.47 -4.07 -11.48
N MET A 98 -1.14 -4.93 -12.23
CA MET A 98 -1.74 -6.16 -11.71
C MET A 98 -1.80 -7.19 -12.82
N ASP A 99 -1.51 -8.44 -12.47
CA ASP A 99 -1.85 -9.56 -13.32
C ASP A 99 -3.33 -9.90 -13.19
N ALA A 100 -4.05 -9.91 -14.33
CA ALA A 100 -5.46 -10.28 -14.41
C ALA A 100 -5.68 -11.73 -14.83
N SER A 101 -4.64 -12.58 -14.80
CA SER A 101 -4.80 -14.00 -15.05
C SER A 101 -5.58 -14.69 -13.93
N GLU A 102 -6.42 -15.66 -14.31
CA GLU A 102 -7.17 -16.47 -13.34
C GLU A 102 -6.28 -17.53 -12.66
N ASN A 103 -5.13 -17.85 -13.26
CA ASN A 103 -4.21 -18.87 -12.78
C ASN A 103 -2.93 -18.26 -12.21
N ARG A 104 -2.87 -18.12 -10.88
CA ARG A 104 -1.73 -17.53 -10.15
C ARG A 104 -0.46 -18.39 -10.10
N ILE A 105 -0.46 -19.54 -10.79
CA ILE A 105 0.69 -20.48 -10.83
C ILE A 105 1.57 -20.23 -12.07
N VAL A 106 1.15 -19.34 -12.99
CA VAL A 106 1.97 -19.03 -14.17
C VAL A 106 3.23 -18.28 -13.78
N GLN A 107 4.39 -18.71 -14.28
CA GLN A 107 5.66 -17.98 -14.10
C GLN A 107 5.67 -16.66 -14.88
N LYS A 108 4.96 -16.61 -16.01
CA LYS A 108 4.89 -15.47 -16.91
C LYS A 108 3.44 -15.14 -17.24
N SER A 109 3.07 -13.87 -17.15
CA SER A 109 1.72 -13.42 -17.52
C SER A 109 1.72 -12.61 -18.82
N TYR A 110 0.66 -12.82 -19.60
CA TYR A 110 0.30 -12.04 -20.78
C TYR A 110 -0.99 -11.24 -20.57
N ASN A 111 -1.41 -11.09 -19.31
CA ASN A 111 -2.66 -10.45 -18.90
C ASN A 111 -2.43 -9.27 -17.95
N TRP A 112 -1.29 -8.60 -18.10
CA TRP A 112 -0.96 -7.44 -17.28
C TRP A 112 -1.87 -6.24 -17.60
N LEU A 113 -2.33 -5.62 -16.52
CA LEU A 113 -3.07 -4.37 -16.51
C LEU A 113 -2.21 -3.30 -15.82
N ILE A 114 -2.25 -2.07 -16.34
CA ILE A 114 -1.69 -0.89 -15.68
C ILE A 114 -2.74 0.21 -15.56
N TRP A 115 -2.64 1.05 -14.53
CA TRP A 115 -3.52 2.20 -14.38
C TRP A 115 -2.94 3.26 -13.45
N ARG A 116 -3.43 4.48 -13.59
CA ARG A 116 -3.33 5.54 -12.58
C ARG A 116 -4.57 5.51 -11.69
N ILE A 117 -4.43 5.94 -10.44
CA ILE A 117 -5.56 6.12 -9.51
C ILE A 117 -6.75 6.82 -10.19
N ASN A 118 -7.95 6.28 -10.03
CA ASN A 118 -9.21 6.80 -10.56
C ASN A 118 -9.29 6.90 -12.10
N THR A 119 -8.46 6.12 -12.82
CA THR A 119 -8.51 6.02 -14.28
C THR A 119 -8.75 4.57 -14.73
N PRO A 120 -9.37 4.33 -15.90
CA PRO A 120 -9.57 2.97 -16.41
C PRO A 120 -8.25 2.19 -16.55
N MET A 121 -8.32 0.87 -16.33
CA MET A 121 -7.17 -0.02 -16.55
C MET A 121 -6.89 -0.21 -18.04
N ILE A 122 -5.61 -0.22 -18.39
CA ILE A 122 -5.12 -0.50 -19.74
C ILE A 122 -4.45 -1.88 -19.72
N ARG A 123 -4.87 -2.77 -20.64
CA ARG A 123 -4.22 -4.06 -20.85
C ARG A 123 -2.99 -3.88 -21.71
N ILE A 124 -1.83 -4.27 -21.18
CA ILE A 124 -0.54 -4.19 -21.87
C ILE A 124 -0.06 -5.55 -22.40
N GLY A 125 -0.73 -6.64 -21.98
CA GLY A 125 -0.35 -7.99 -22.36
C GLY A 125 0.81 -8.49 -21.50
N GLU A 126 1.97 -8.66 -22.12
CA GLU A 126 3.22 -9.02 -21.44
C GLU A 126 3.81 -7.82 -20.67
N MET A 127 4.46 -8.09 -19.53
CA MET A 127 5.17 -7.07 -18.76
C MET A 127 6.34 -6.49 -19.57
N LYS A 128 6.35 -5.17 -19.74
CA LYS A 128 7.44 -4.43 -20.38
C LYS A 128 8.33 -3.77 -19.32
N GLU A 129 9.60 -3.58 -19.64
CA GLU A 129 10.59 -2.97 -18.74
C GLU A 129 10.15 -1.60 -18.22
N GLU A 130 9.57 -0.79 -19.10
CA GLU A 130 9.02 0.53 -18.80
C GLU A 130 7.92 0.53 -17.72
N TYR A 131 7.30 -0.61 -17.40
CA TYR A 131 6.25 -0.70 -16.37
C TYR A 131 6.68 -1.47 -15.11
N ARG A 132 7.90 -2.04 -15.10
CA ARG A 132 8.35 -2.86 -13.96
C ARG A 132 8.44 -2.08 -12.65
N HIS A 133 8.68 -0.77 -12.72
CA HIS A 133 8.76 0.09 -11.55
C HIS A 133 7.39 0.46 -10.95
N PHE A 134 6.26 0.16 -11.62
CA PHE A 134 4.93 0.45 -11.08
C PHE A 134 4.61 -0.43 -9.87
N HIS A 135 3.78 0.09 -8.96
CA HIS A 135 3.40 -0.60 -7.73
C HIS A 135 2.42 -1.74 -8.00
N TYR A 136 2.50 -2.82 -7.23
CA TYR A 136 1.53 -3.91 -7.35
C TYR A 136 0.18 -3.49 -6.74
N GLY A 137 -0.85 -3.34 -7.59
CA GLY A 137 -2.13 -2.71 -7.25
C GLY A 137 -3.37 -3.58 -6.98
N PRO A 138 -3.31 -4.92 -6.76
CA PRO A 138 -4.46 -5.62 -6.18
C PRO A 138 -4.84 -5.07 -4.81
N VAL A 139 -6.10 -5.21 -4.42
CA VAL A 139 -6.52 -4.93 -3.03
C VAL A 139 -5.96 -6.01 -2.12
N LEU A 140 -4.92 -5.69 -1.36
CA LEU A 140 -4.24 -6.65 -0.50
C LEU A 140 -4.76 -6.61 0.95
N PRO A 141 -5.02 -7.79 1.55
CA PRO A 141 -5.14 -7.94 3.00
C PRO A 141 -3.94 -7.34 3.75
N TYR A 142 -4.19 -6.87 4.97
CA TYR A 142 -3.15 -6.27 5.82
C TYR A 142 -1.98 -7.24 6.10
N THR A 143 -2.23 -8.55 6.08
CA THR A 143 -1.20 -9.58 6.30
C THR A 143 -0.10 -9.54 5.25
N PHE A 144 -0.44 -9.33 3.98
CA PHE A 144 0.57 -9.21 2.91
C PHE A 144 1.35 -7.90 2.99
N ILE A 145 0.72 -6.82 3.46
CA ILE A 145 1.41 -5.54 3.70
C ILE A 145 2.43 -5.69 4.83
N ILE A 146 2.06 -6.35 5.92
CA ILE A 146 3.01 -6.68 7.01
C ILE A 146 4.15 -7.53 6.47
N ASN A 147 3.86 -8.54 5.65
CA ASN A 147 4.91 -9.38 5.07
C ASN A 147 5.86 -8.54 4.21
N LYS A 148 5.34 -7.68 3.33
CA LYS A 148 6.14 -6.78 2.48
C LYS A 148 7.05 -5.87 3.31
N ILE A 149 6.56 -5.32 4.43
CA ILE A 149 7.35 -4.51 5.36
C ILE A 149 8.48 -5.33 6.04
N LYS A 150 8.20 -6.60 6.36
CA LYS A 150 9.15 -7.48 7.07
C LYS A 150 10.23 -8.03 6.15
N THR A 151 9.85 -8.54 4.99
CA THR A 151 10.69 -9.38 4.13
C THR A 151 11.11 -8.68 2.84
N GLY A 152 10.46 -7.58 2.48
CA GLY A 152 10.59 -7.00 1.14
C GLY A 152 9.71 -7.69 0.10
N ASP A 153 8.86 -8.67 0.47
CA ASP A 153 7.96 -9.37 -0.45
C ASP A 153 6.55 -9.58 0.13
N PHE A 154 5.53 -9.60 -0.74
CA PHE A 154 4.15 -9.83 -0.31
C PHE A 154 3.90 -11.28 0.17
N GLY A 155 4.84 -12.21 -0.05
CA GLY A 155 4.72 -13.60 0.43
C GLY A 155 3.93 -14.51 -0.49
N PHE A 156 3.76 -14.11 -1.74
CA PHE A 156 3.23 -14.93 -2.82
C PHE A 156 3.97 -14.57 -4.11
N PRO A 157 4.12 -15.51 -5.05
CA PRO A 157 4.74 -15.22 -6.33
C PRO A 157 3.91 -14.20 -7.09
N ILE A 158 4.58 -13.19 -7.62
CA ILE A 158 4.04 -12.30 -8.64
C ILE A 158 4.68 -12.77 -9.95
N PRO A 159 3.90 -13.09 -11.01
CA PRO A 159 4.46 -13.52 -12.27
C PRO A 159 5.41 -12.45 -12.85
N GLU A 160 6.24 -12.86 -13.80
CA GLU A 160 7.12 -11.94 -14.54
C GLU A 160 6.40 -11.13 -15.63
#